data_AF-A0A2I0CR86-F1
#
_entry.id   AF-A0A2I0CR86-F1
#
_cell.length_a   1.000
_cell.length_b   1.000
_cell.length_c   1.000
_cell.angle_alpha   90.00
_cell.angle_beta   90.00
_cell.angle_gamma   90.00
#
_symmetry.space_group_name_H-M   'P 1'
#
loop_
_entity.id
_entity.type
_entity.pdbx_description
1 polymer ?
#
loop_
_entity_poly.entity_id
_entity_poly.type
_entity_poly.pdbx_seq_one_letter_code
_entity_poly.pdbx_strand_id
1 'polypeptide(L)'
;MSALNRYLRLPHPVDCACSVCWSKSQAASNTYLPLLCNQCLPVRLSQEAGRWYVTRPSPCAKHKPSLRAPRYWHVIYDSGKPTPYVPLFE
;
A
#
# COMPACT_ATOMS: atom_id res chain seq x y z
N MET A 1 0.25 29.97 -19.25
CA MET A 1 1.55 30.18 -18.58
C MET A 1 1.60 29.34 -17.32
N SER A 2 2.30 28.20 -17.37
CA SER A 2 2.33 27.20 -16.30
C SER A 2 3.13 27.68 -15.08
N ALA A 3 2.46 28.34 -14.14
CA ALA A 3 3.03 28.77 -12.87
C ALA A 3 3.37 27.61 -11.91
N LEU A 4 2.87 26.40 -12.18
CA LEU A 4 2.97 25.26 -11.26
C LEU A 4 4.34 24.56 -11.23
N ASN A 5 5.24 24.84 -12.19
CA ASN A 5 6.52 24.15 -12.28
C ASN A 5 7.67 24.80 -11.48
N ARG A 6 7.48 26.03 -10.98
CA ARG A 6 8.56 26.79 -10.33
C ARG A 6 8.92 26.26 -8.95
N TYR A 7 7.98 25.61 -8.26
CA TYR A 7 8.17 25.06 -6.91
C TYR A 7 8.78 23.65 -6.90
N LEU A 8 8.80 22.92 -8.03
CA LEU A 8 9.21 21.52 -8.05
C LEU A 8 10.73 21.29 -7.96
N ARG A 9 11.54 22.35 -8.06
CA ARG A 9 13.02 22.24 -8.10
C ARG A 9 13.73 23.09 -7.05
N LEU A 10 12.99 23.81 -6.21
CA LEU A 10 13.60 24.59 -5.14
C LEU A 10 13.86 23.67 -3.95
N PRO A 11 15.08 23.70 -3.37
CA PRO A 11 15.33 22.99 -2.13
C PRO A 11 14.42 23.57 -1.06
N HIS A 12 13.72 22.69 -0.35
CA HIS A 12 12.91 23.08 0.79
C HIS A 12 13.83 23.45 1.96
N PRO A 13 13.41 24.37 2.84
CA PRO A 13 14.12 24.63 4.08
C PRO A 13 14.20 23.35 4.92
N VAL A 14 15.26 23.23 5.74
CA VAL A 14 15.55 22.02 6.54
C VAL A 14 14.35 21.61 7.40
N ASP A 15 13.61 22.59 7.93
CA ASP A 15 12.45 22.37 8.82
C ASP A 15 11.10 22.50 8.07
N CYS A 16 11.05 22.19 6.77
CA CYS A 16 9.81 22.30 6.01
C CYS A 16 8.79 21.22 6.40
N ALA A 17 7.60 21.64 6.85
CA ALA A 17 6.48 20.78 7.20
C ALA A 17 5.42 20.64 6.09
N CYS A 18 5.77 20.88 4.82
CA CYS A 18 4.82 20.65 3.71
C CYS A 18 4.51 19.16 3.58
N SER A 19 3.38 18.82 2.95
CA SER A 19 2.92 17.43 2.80
C SER A 19 3.99 16.50 2.20
N VAL A 20 4.80 16.98 1.26
CA VAL A 20 5.88 16.21 0.61
C VAL A 20 7.06 15.98 1.55
N CYS A 21 7.56 17.03 2.21
CA CYS A 21 8.69 16.94 3.14
C CYS A 21 8.34 16.12 4.40
N TRP A 22 7.13 16.32 4.93
CA TRP A 22 6.60 15.53 6.03
C TRP A 22 6.43 14.05 5.65
N SER A 23 5.94 13.75 4.44
CA SER A 23 5.85 12.36 3.99
C SER A 23 7.22 11.71 3.85
N LYS A 24 8.24 12.45 3.37
CA LYS A 24 9.62 11.95 3.32
C LYS A 24 10.20 11.69 4.71
N SER A 25 9.95 12.59 5.68
CA SER A 25 10.41 12.37 7.06
C SER A 25 9.68 11.23 7.75
N GLN A 26 8.39 11.03 7.47
CA GLN A 26 7.62 9.92 8.04
C GLN A 26 7.91 8.57 7.36
N ALA A 27 8.17 8.52 6.05
CA ALA A 27 8.60 7.30 5.37
C ALA A 27 9.94 6.76 5.92
N ALA A 28 10.79 7.64 6.46
CA ALA A 28 11.99 7.23 7.17
C ALA A 28 11.67 6.62 8.56
N SER A 29 10.54 6.96 9.18
CA SER A 29 10.03 6.25 10.35
C SER A 29 9.31 4.97 9.90
N ASN A 30 10.09 4.01 9.43
CA ASN A 30 9.62 2.65 9.16
C ASN A 30 9.41 1.90 10.50
N THR A 31 8.66 2.49 11.42
CA THR A 31 8.30 1.93 12.73
C THR A 31 7.32 0.76 12.58
N TYR A 32 6.78 0.55 11.38
CA TYR A 32 5.95 -0.60 11.01
C TYR A 32 6.75 -1.74 10.38
N LEU A 33 7.99 -1.95 10.80
CA LEU A 33 8.57 -3.28 10.64
C LEU A 33 7.67 -4.26 11.41
N PRO A 34 7.04 -5.27 10.77
CA PRO A 34 6.39 -6.37 11.48
C PRO A 34 7.48 -7.28 12.08
N LEU A 35 8.36 -6.70 12.90
CA LEU A 35 9.45 -7.42 13.53
C LEU A 35 8.89 -8.07 14.80
N LEU A 36 8.96 -9.41 14.79
CA LEU A 36 8.97 -10.31 15.95
C LEU A 36 7.61 -10.71 16.55
N CYS A 37 6.61 -11.00 15.71
CA CYS A 37 5.58 -11.94 16.14
C CYS A 37 6.20 -13.34 16.28
N ASN A 38 6.56 -13.75 17.50
CA ASN A 38 7.11 -15.08 17.79
C ASN A 38 6.12 -16.24 17.55
N GLN A 39 4.84 -15.93 17.41
CA GLN A 39 3.77 -16.88 17.11
C GLN A 39 3.45 -17.00 15.62
N CYS A 40 3.98 -16.11 14.78
CA CYS A 40 3.69 -16.07 13.36
C CYS A 40 4.74 -16.86 12.61
N LEU A 41 4.31 -17.79 11.75
CA LEU A 41 5.23 -18.54 10.90
C LEU A 41 5.30 -17.88 9.52
N PRO A 42 6.51 -17.49 9.06
CA PRO A 42 6.68 -16.93 7.73
C PRO A 42 6.51 -18.01 6.67
N VAL A 43 6.36 -17.58 5.42
CA VAL A 43 6.45 -18.48 4.25
C VAL A 43 7.84 -19.11 4.23
N ARG A 44 7.90 -20.43 4.01
CA ARG A 44 9.16 -21.16 3.83
C ARG A 44 9.15 -21.91 2.52
N LEU A 45 10.30 -21.93 1.86
CA LEU A 45 10.55 -22.74 0.67
C LEU A 45 11.52 -23.85 1.07
N SER A 46 11.15 -25.10 0.80
CA SER A 46 12.03 -26.26 0.97
C SER A 46 12.13 -27.02 -0.34
N GLN A 47 13.22 -27.76 -0.51
CA GLN A 47 13.41 -28.64 -1.65
C GLN A 47 13.61 -30.06 -1.12
N GLU A 48 12.75 -30.99 -1.52
CA GLU A 48 12.83 -32.40 -1.14
C GLU A 48 12.80 -33.25 -2.41
N ALA A 49 13.79 -34.14 -2.58
CA ALA A 49 13.94 -34.99 -3.76
C ALA A 49 13.87 -34.22 -5.11
N GLY A 50 14.45 -33.01 -5.16
CA GLY A 50 14.46 -32.15 -6.35
C GLY A 50 13.17 -31.37 -6.59
N ARG A 51 12.11 -31.60 -5.82
CA ARG A 51 10.83 -30.87 -5.91
C ARG A 51 10.77 -29.73 -4.89
N TRP A 52 10.28 -28.57 -5.34
CA TRP A 52 10.05 -27.41 -4.47
C TRP A 52 8.72 -27.52 -3.73
N TYR A 53 8.75 -27.23 -2.43
CA TYR A 53 7.60 -27.18 -1.54
C TYR A 53 7.50 -25.80 -0.91
N VAL A 54 6.28 -25.26 -0.90
CA VAL A 54 5.98 -23.96 -0.30
C VAL A 54 5.14 -24.19 0.95
N THR A 55 5.69 -23.84 2.10
CA THR A 55 4.93 -23.78 3.36
C THR A 55 4.19 -22.45 3.41
N ARG A 56 2.86 -22.51 3.53
CA ARG A 56 2.01 -21.32 3.66
C ARG A 56 2.33 -20.54 4.94
N PRO A 57 2.15 -19.21 4.94
CA PRO A 57 2.33 -18.42 6.15
C PRO A 57 1.19 -18.73 7.12
N SER A 58 1.51 -18.82 8.42
CA SER A 58 0.52 -19.04 9.48
C SER A 58 0.53 -17.85 10.44
N PRO A 59 -0.45 -16.92 10.35
CA PRO A 59 -0.57 -15.81 11.28
C PRO A 59 -1.17 -16.27 12.62
N CYS A 60 -0.76 -15.63 13.72
CA CYS A 60 -1.40 -15.84 15.02
C CYS A 60 -2.79 -15.17 15.08
N ALA A 61 -3.58 -15.40 16.14
CA ALA A 61 -4.92 -14.84 16.27
C ALA A 61 -4.96 -13.30 16.17
N LYS A 62 -3.91 -12.61 16.64
CA LYS A 62 -3.78 -11.13 16.54
C LYS A 62 -3.53 -10.65 15.11
N HIS A 63 -2.83 -11.46 14.30
CA HIS A 63 -2.44 -11.11 12.93
C HIS A 63 -3.29 -11.82 11.88
N LYS A 64 -4.29 -12.61 12.29
CA LYS A 64 -5.23 -13.23 11.38
C LYS A 64 -6.03 -12.12 10.70
N PRO A 65 -5.92 -11.96 9.37
CA PRO A 65 -6.72 -10.97 8.66
C PRO A 65 -8.20 -11.22 8.92
N SER A 66 -8.98 -10.14 9.12
CA SER A 66 -10.42 -10.29 9.22
C SER A 66 -10.97 -10.86 7.91
N LEU A 67 -11.84 -11.86 7.99
CA LEU A 67 -12.56 -12.39 6.81
C LEU A 67 -13.46 -11.33 6.18
N ARG A 68 -13.83 -10.30 6.96
CA ARG A 68 -14.65 -9.19 6.49
C ARG A 68 -13.75 -8.17 5.82
N ALA A 69 -14.04 -7.85 4.56
CA ALA A 69 -13.52 -6.65 3.93
C ALA A 69 -13.83 -5.44 4.83
N PRO A 70 -12.88 -4.51 5.08
CA PRO A 70 -13.15 -3.28 5.81
C PRO A 70 -14.44 -2.61 5.35
N ARG A 71 -15.20 -2.01 6.27
CA ARG A 71 -16.53 -1.41 6.00
C ARG A 71 -16.55 -0.38 4.87
N TYR A 72 -15.40 0.23 4.54
CA TYR A 72 -15.26 1.20 3.46
C TYR A 72 -15.00 0.58 2.08
N TRP A 73 -14.73 -0.73 1.99
CA TRP A 73 -14.82 -1.46 0.73
C TRP A 73 -16.30 -1.66 0.40
N HIS A 74 -16.88 -0.63 -0.20
CA HIS A 74 -18.00 -0.84 -1.09
C HIS A 74 -17.47 -1.72 -2.22
N VAL A 75 -17.94 -2.96 -2.30
CA VAL A 75 -17.76 -3.76 -3.51
C VAL A 75 -18.45 -2.96 -4.59
N ILE A 76 -17.67 -2.31 -5.46
CA ILE A 76 -18.22 -1.68 -6.65
C ILE A 76 -18.65 -2.85 -7.54
N TYR A 77 -19.90 -3.28 -7.37
CA TYR A 77 -20.42 -4.46 -8.04
C TYR A 77 -20.58 -4.25 -9.55
N ASP A 78 -20.50 -3.01 -10.03
CA ASP A 78 -20.69 -2.65 -11.44
C ASP A 78 -20.04 -1.29 -11.79
N SER A 79 -18.74 -1.11 -11.57
CA SER A 79 -18.02 -0.09 -12.35
C SER A 79 -17.73 -0.73 -13.69
N GLY A 80 -18.72 -0.74 -14.57
CA GLY A 80 -18.44 -0.80 -15.99
C GLY A 80 -17.33 0.19 -16.36
N LYS A 81 -16.69 0.03 -17.52
CA LYS A 81 -15.70 0.99 -18.01
C LYS A 81 -16.27 2.40 -17.79
N PRO A 82 -15.51 3.35 -17.22
CA PRO A 82 -15.95 4.74 -17.17
C PRO A 82 -16.04 5.22 -18.62
N THR A 83 -17.19 5.01 -19.26
CA THR A 83 -17.55 5.68 -20.50
C THR A 83 -17.93 7.08 -20.09
N PRO A 84 -17.08 8.09 -20.36
CA PRO A 84 -17.50 9.46 -20.17
C PRO A 84 -18.75 9.69 -21.02
N TYR A 85 -19.78 10.27 -20.41
CA TYR A 85 -20.96 10.72 -21.14
C TYR A 85 -20.52 11.77 -22.15
N VAL A 86 -20.63 11.45 -23.44
CA VAL A 86 -20.43 12.39 -24.54
C VAL A 86 -21.84 12.78 -25.01
N PRO A 87 -22.31 14.01 -24.73
CA PRO A 87 -23.55 14.50 -25.32
C PRO A 87 -23.39 14.50 -26.84
N LEU A 88 -24.32 13.84 -27.55
CA LEU A 88 -24.25 13.76 -29.00
C LEU A 88 -24.74 15.04 -29.69
N PHE A 89 -25.40 15.96 -28.97
CA PHE A 89 -25.87 17.25 -29.49
C PHE A 89 -25.88 18.32 -28.38
N GLU A 90 -25.60 19.57 -28.75
CA GLU A 90 -25.79 20.78 -27.93
C GLU A 90 -27.27 21.16 -27.80
#